data_AF-A0A661IGB3-F1
#
_entry.id   AF-A0A661IGB3-F1
#
_cell.length_a   1.000
_cell.length_b   1.000
_cell.length_c   1.000
_cell.angle_alpha   90.00
_cell.angle_beta   90.00
_cell.angle_gamma   90.00
#
_symmetry.space_group_name_H-M   'P 1'
#
loop_
_entity.id
_entity.type
_entity.pdbx_description
1 polymer ?
#
loop_
_entity_poly.entity_id
_entity_poly.type
_entity_poly.pdbx_seq_one_letter_code
_entity_poly.pdbx_strand_id
1 'polypeptide(L)'
;DLEHVPIGSKFGRWFSNMWACWDTGYTITDSLSGYRVYPISILELPVKTHRFDWEMEVLVRHADAGKKIKEVNIECHYPTAEERVSHFRNFEDTMAIVWVHIQILPFKWPRHILNLFYKK
;
A
#
# COMPACT_ATOMS: atom_id res chain seq x y z
N ASP A 1 7.98 -0.75 -19.10
CA ASP A 1 7.40 0.58 -19.44
C ASP A 1 7.58 1.64 -18.34
N LEU A 2 8.82 1.95 -17.92
CA LEU A 2 9.08 3.01 -16.92
C LEU A 2 10.05 4.08 -17.42
N GLU A 3 10.40 4.05 -18.70
CA GLU A 3 11.47 4.88 -19.27
C GLU A 3 11.15 6.38 -19.17
N HIS A 4 9.86 6.74 -19.30
CA HIS A 4 9.36 8.11 -19.27
C HIS A 4 8.92 8.60 -17.88
N VAL A 5 9.03 7.76 -16.83
CA VAL A 5 8.59 8.13 -15.47
C VAL A 5 9.70 8.93 -14.77
N PRO A 6 9.39 10.09 -14.15
CA PRO A 6 10.35 10.86 -13.38
C PRO A 6 11.03 10.03 -12.28
N ILE A 7 12.31 10.29 -12.03
CA ILE A 7 13.12 9.55 -11.03
C ILE A 7 12.48 9.60 -9.65
N GLY A 8 11.96 10.77 -9.24
CA GLY A 8 11.27 10.93 -7.95
C GLY A 8 10.04 10.02 -7.81
N SER A 9 9.26 9.88 -8.88
CA SER A 9 8.10 8.97 -8.89
C SER A 9 8.52 7.50 -8.84
N LYS A 10 9.63 7.13 -9.49
CA LYS A 10 10.19 5.77 -9.38
C LYS A 10 10.60 5.45 -7.95
N PHE A 11 11.29 6.38 -7.29
CA PHE A 11 11.69 6.23 -5.89
C PHE A 11 10.47 6.12 -4.96
N GLY A 12 9.47 7.00 -5.12
CA GLY A 12 8.25 6.97 -4.31
C GLY A 12 7.49 5.64 -4.44
N ARG A 13 7.36 5.11 -5.67
CA ARG A 13 6.77 3.78 -5.91
C ARG A 13 7.56 2.67 -5.24
N TRP A 14 8.88 2.64 -5.44
CA TRP A 14 9.75 1.65 -4.81
C TRP A 14 9.65 1.70 -3.27
N PHE A 15 9.67 2.90 -2.69
CA PHE A 15 9.57 3.10 -1.26
C PHE A 15 8.21 2.61 -0.71
N SER A 16 7.12 2.96 -1.39
CA SER A 16 5.78 2.50 -1.01
C SER A 16 5.64 0.97 -1.11
N ASN A 17 6.16 0.36 -2.19
CA ASN A 17 6.14 -1.09 -2.37
C ASN A 17 6.94 -1.82 -1.28
N MET A 18 8.13 -1.31 -0.96
CA MET A 18 8.97 -1.87 0.10
C MET A 18 8.20 -1.90 1.44
N TRP A 19 7.58 -0.79 1.83
CA TRP A 19 6.80 -0.72 3.06
C TRP A 19 5.54 -1.59 3.02
N ALA A 20 4.82 -1.62 1.89
CA ALA A 20 3.68 -2.51 1.72
C ALA A 20 4.07 -3.98 1.89
N CYS A 21 5.22 -4.39 1.34
CA CYS A 21 5.74 -5.75 1.51
C CYS A 21 6.10 -6.04 2.96
N TRP A 22 6.79 -5.10 3.62
CA TRP A 22 7.15 -5.22 5.03
C TRP A 22 5.90 -5.36 5.92
N ASP A 23 4.95 -4.46 5.74
CA ASP A 23 3.76 -4.38 6.59
C ASP A 23 2.78 -5.51 6.32
N THR A 24 2.70 -6.03 5.10
CA THR A 24 1.74 -7.11 4.79
C THR A 24 2.36 -8.50 4.89
N GLY A 25 3.68 -8.62 4.73
CA GLY A 25 4.39 -9.89 4.53
C GLY A 25 4.14 -10.53 3.15
N TYR A 26 3.42 -9.85 2.25
CA TYR A 26 3.18 -10.29 0.87
C TYR A 26 4.15 -9.59 -0.09
N THR A 27 4.42 -10.22 -1.23
CA THR A 27 5.10 -9.54 -2.35
C THR A 27 4.09 -8.64 -3.05
N ILE A 28 4.32 -7.33 -2.99
CA ILE A 28 3.49 -6.30 -3.62
C ILE A 28 4.40 -5.43 -4.50
N THR A 29 4.08 -5.36 -5.78
CA THR A 29 4.86 -4.68 -6.82
C THR A 29 4.21 -3.40 -7.34
N ASP A 30 2.92 -3.17 -7.05
CA ASP A 30 2.22 -1.93 -7.34
C ASP A 30 1.26 -1.50 -6.22
N SER A 31 1.82 -1.13 -5.08
CA SER A 31 1.06 -0.71 -3.89
C SER A 31 0.28 0.59 -4.04
N LEU A 32 0.56 1.39 -5.09
CA LEU A 32 -0.11 2.67 -5.37
C LEU A 32 -1.15 2.57 -6.48
N SER A 33 -1.44 1.36 -6.98
CA SER A 33 -2.53 1.17 -7.93
C SER A 33 -3.88 1.37 -7.24
N GLY A 34 -4.68 2.31 -7.74
CA GLY A 34 -6.07 2.49 -7.30
C GLY A 34 -7.03 1.43 -7.87
N TYR A 35 -6.60 0.63 -8.84
CA TYR A 35 -7.45 -0.37 -9.47
C TYR A 35 -7.41 -1.69 -8.69
N ARG A 36 -8.41 -1.89 -7.82
CA ARG A 36 -8.47 -3.01 -6.88
C ARG A 36 -9.88 -3.58 -6.77
N VAL A 37 -9.97 -4.88 -6.50
CA VAL A 37 -11.22 -5.54 -6.14
C VAL A 37 -11.14 -5.96 -4.69
N TYR A 38 -12.08 -5.49 -3.87
CA TYR A 38 -12.13 -5.79 -2.45
C TYR A 38 -13.26 -6.78 -2.12
N PRO A 39 -13.00 -7.80 -1.30
CA PRO A 39 -14.07 -8.62 -0.74
C PRO A 39 -14.87 -7.81 0.29
N ILE A 40 -16.16 -8.10 0.45
CA ILE A 40 -17.06 -7.40 1.39
C ILE A 40 -16.51 -7.37 2.83
N SER A 41 -15.70 -8.37 3.21
CA SER A 41 -15.05 -8.43 4.53
C SER A 41 -14.16 -7.22 4.86
N ILE A 42 -13.80 -6.37 3.89
CA ILE A 42 -13.06 -5.14 4.19
C ILE A 42 -13.86 -4.16 5.05
N LEU A 43 -15.20 -4.25 5.04
CA LEU A 43 -16.08 -3.37 5.83
C LEU A 43 -15.97 -3.61 7.34
N GLU A 44 -15.42 -4.76 7.74
CA GLU A 44 -15.19 -5.12 9.14
C GLU A 44 -13.82 -4.66 9.65
N LEU A 45 -12.96 -4.16 8.75
CA LEU A 45 -11.61 -3.73 9.11
C LEU A 45 -11.64 -2.37 9.84
N PRO A 46 -10.85 -2.18 10.90
CA PRO A 46 -10.79 -0.93 11.66
C PRO A 46 -9.92 0.11 10.93
N VAL A 47 -10.34 0.51 9.74
CA VAL A 47 -9.67 1.53 8.89
C VAL A 47 -10.14 2.92 9.31
N LYS A 48 -9.21 3.88 9.41
CA LYS A 48 -9.48 5.24 9.91
C LYS A 48 -9.19 6.33 8.89
N THR A 49 -8.49 5.97 7.84
CA THR A 49 -8.06 6.84 6.74
C THR A 49 -9.15 6.98 5.67
N HIS A 50 -8.96 7.84 4.67
CA HIS A 50 -10.05 8.18 3.72
C HIS A 50 -9.62 8.56 2.29
N ARG A 51 -8.32 8.68 2.00
CA ARG A 51 -7.80 9.02 0.67
C ARG A 51 -6.84 7.93 0.19
N PHE A 52 -5.71 8.29 -0.42
CA PHE A 52 -4.71 7.33 -0.90
C PHE A 52 -4.07 6.51 0.23
N ASP A 53 -4.05 7.06 1.44
CA ASP A 53 -3.67 6.39 2.68
C ASP A 53 -4.63 5.25 3.06
N TRP A 54 -5.91 5.36 2.70
CA TRP A 54 -6.91 4.31 2.89
C TRP A 54 -6.58 3.04 2.13
N GLU A 55 -6.15 3.16 0.88
CA GLU A 55 -5.79 1.98 0.09
C GLU A 55 -4.64 1.20 0.74
N MET A 56 -3.65 1.92 1.27
CA MET A 56 -2.54 1.31 2.00
C MET A 56 -3.00 0.69 3.32
N GLU A 57 -3.78 1.42 4.14
CA GLU A 57 -4.26 0.89 5.43
C GLU A 57 -5.11 -0.37 5.22
N VAL A 58 -5.99 -0.39 4.22
CA VAL A 58 -6.81 -1.57 3.89
C VAL A 58 -5.93 -2.77 3.56
N LEU A 59 -4.88 -2.63 2.74
CA LEU A 59 -3.98 -3.74 2.44
C LEU A 59 -3.35 -4.33 3.69
N VAL A 60 -2.82 -3.46 4.56
CA VAL A 60 -2.17 -3.90 5.79
C VAL A 60 -3.17 -4.58 6.73
N ARG A 61 -4.33 -3.96 6.97
CA ARG A 61 -5.37 -4.53 7.84
C ARG A 61 -5.92 -5.83 7.29
N HIS A 62 -6.08 -5.95 5.98
CA HIS A 62 -6.54 -7.16 5.32
C HIS A 62 -5.53 -8.32 5.49
N ALA A 63 -4.23 -8.03 5.32
CA ALA A 63 -3.17 -8.99 5.58
C ALA A 63 -3.11 -9.38 7.08
N ASP A 64 -3.27 -8.42 7.99
CA ASP A 64 -3.33 -8.67 9.44
C ASP A 64 -4.50 -9.55 9.85
N ALA A 65 -5.62 -9.47 9.14
CA ALA A 65 -6.76 -10.36 9.30
C ALA A 65 -6.51 -11.77 8.71
N GLY A 66 -5.28 -12.08 8.30
CA GLY A 66 -4.89 -13.37 7.74
C GLY A 66 -5.43 -13.64 6.33
N LYS A 67 -5.92 -12.60 5.64
CA LYS A 67 -6.47 -12.72 4.29
C LYS A 67 -5.36 -12.55 3.24
N LYS A 68 -5.63 -13.03 2.02
CA LYS A 68 -4.65 -13.10 0.93
C LYS A 68 -4.75 -11.90 0.00
N ILE A 69 -3.61 -11.36 -0.36
CA ILE A 69 -3.47 -10.33 -1.40
C ILE A 69 -2.88 -11.01 -2.65
N LYS A 70 -3.44 -10.69 -3.83
CA LYS A 70 -2.94 -11.17 -5.12
C LYS A 70 -2.90 -10.02 -6.11
N GLU A 71 -1.77 -9.88 -6.79
CA GLU A 71 -1.63 -8.98 -7.94
C GLU A 71 -1.96 -9.74 -9.23
N VAL A 72 -2.63 -9.05 -10.15
CA VAL A 72 -2.96 -9.57 -11.48
C VAL A 72 -2.50 -8.53 -12.48
N ASN A 73 -1.87 -8.99 -13.57
CA ASN A 73 -1.45 -8.10 -14.64
C ASN A 73 -2.69 -7.52 -15.31
N ILE A 74 -2.75 -6.19 -15.36
CA ILE A 74 -3.78 -5.43 -16.04
C ILE A 74 -3.12 -4.56 -17.11
N GLU A 75 -3.79 -4.40 -18.24
CA GLU A 75 -3.37 -3.45 -19.26
C GLU A 75 -3.79 -2.04 -18.83
N CYS A 76 -2.82 -1.13 -18.72
CA CYS A 76 -3.06 0.24 -18.30
C CYS A 76 -2.94 1.19 -19.49
N HIS A 77 -4.01 1.92 -19.79
CA HIS A 77 -3.96 3.06 -20.68
C HIS A 77 -3.56 4.32 -19.89
N TYR A 78 -2.37 4.86 -20.19
CA TYR A 78 -1.94 6.14 -19.62
C TYR A 78 -2.15 7.24 -20.66
N PRO A 79 -3.12 8.16 -20.44
CA PRO A 79 -3.33 9.30 -21.33
C PRO A 79 -2.13 10.24 -21.31
N THR A 80 -2.02 11.12 -22.31
CA THR A 80 -0.91 12.07 -22.38
C THR A 80 -0.91 13.02 -21.19
N ALA A 81 0.22 13.70 -20.95
CA ALA A 81 0.33 14.62 -19.81
C ALA A 81 -0.70 15.75 -19.87
N GLU A 82 -1.09 16.19 -21.07
CA GLU A 82 -2.10 17.25 -21.27
C GLU A 82 -3.52 16.78 -20.94
N GLU A 83 -3.82 15.49 -21.13
CA GLU A 83 -5.13 14.88 -20.88
C GLU A 83 -5.26 14.33 -19.45
N ARG A 84 -4.13 14.23 -18.73
CA ARG A 84 -4.06 13.63 -17.41
C ARG A 84 -4.43 14.64 -16.31
N VAL A 85 -5.54 14.38 -15.64
CA VAL A 85 -5.86 15.04 -14.36
C VAL A 85 -5.36 14.18 -13.19
N SER A 86 -4.48 14.74 -12.37
CA SER A 86 -4.04 14.09 -11.13
C SER A 86 -4.82 14.63 -9.93
N HIS A 87 -5.52 13.74 -9.23
CA HIS A 87 -6.15 14.07 -7.94
C HIS A 87 -5.17 13.90 -6.75
N PHE A 88 -3.95 13.41 -7.01
CA PHE A 88 -2.92 13.18 -6.01
C PHE A 88 -2.18 14.47 -5.66
N ARG A 89 -2.18 14.81 -4.37
CA ARG A 89 -1.46 15.93 -3.79
C ARG A 89 -0.12 15.43 -3.30
N ASN A 90 0.92 15.71 -4.10
CA ASN A 90 2.26 15.12 -3.94
C ASN A 90 2.79 15.09 -2.50
N PHE A 91 2.60 16.16 -1.73
CA PHE A 91 3.11 16.23 -0.37
C PHE A 91 2.13 15.65 0.67
N GLU A 92 0.90 16.17 0.72
CA GLU A 92 -0.13 15.77 1.70
C GLU A 92 -0.44 14.27 1.65
N ASP A 93 -0.70 13.74 0.45
CA ASP A 93 -1.10 12.35 0.28
C ASP A 93 0.10 11.40 0.54
N THR A 94 1.33 11.81 0.17
CA THR A 94 2.54 11.04 0.53
C THR A 94 2.77 11.00 2.03
N MET A 95 2.62 12.13 2.73
CA MET A 95 2.75 12.17 4.18
C MET A 95 1.70 11.32 4.88
N ALA A 96 0.46 11.33 4.40
CA ALA A 96 -0.62 10.51 4.94
C ALA A 96 -0.30 9.00 4.81
N ILE A 97 0.22 8.55 3.66
CA ILE A 97 0.65 7.16 3.45
C ILE A 97 1.82 6.81 4.38
N VAL A 98 2.83 7.67 4.50
CA VAL A 98 3.96 7.46 5.42
C VAL A 98 3.47 7.35 6.87
N TRP A 99 2.49 8.15 7.25
CA TRP A 99 1.91 8.11 8.58
C TRP A 99 1.23 6.77 8.90
N VAL A 100 0.56 6.15 7.92
CA VAL A 100 0.00 4.79 8.07
C VAL A 100 1.09 3.80 8.47
N HIS A 101 2.22 3.78 7.75
CA HIS A 101 3.35 2.91 8.07
C HIS A 101 3.89 3.16 9.48
N ILE A 102 4.07 4.43 9.86
CA ILE A 102 4.53 4.81 11.21
C ILE A 102 3.57 4.30 12.29
N GLN A 103 2.26 4.40 12.07
CA GLN A 103 1.26 3.92 13.03
C GLN A 103 1.27 2.39 13.17
N ILE A 104 1.62 1.65 12.12
CA ILE A 104 1.63 0.17 12.11
C ILE A 104 2.86 -0.41 12.78
N LEU A 105 4.04 0.21 12.59
CA LEU A 105 5.34 -0.20 13.15
C LEU A 105 5.29 -0.68 14.62
N PRO A 106 4.77 0.10 15.59
CA PRO A 106 4.81 -0.28 17.01
C PRO A 106 3.90 -1.47 17.35
N PHE A 107 2.90 -1.81 16.53
CA PHE A 107 2.02 -2.97 16.77
C PHE A 107 2.58 -4.26 16.17
N LYS A 108 3.36 -4.16 15.09
CA LYS A 108 3.96 -5.33 14.43
C LYS A 108 5.23 -5.82 15.10
N TRP A 109 6.06 -4.91 15.63
CA TRP A 109 7.30 -5.27 16.29
C TRP A 109 7.11 -6.24 17.49
N PRO A 110 6.16 -6.02 18.41
CA PRO A 110 5.93 -6.93 19.53
C PRO A 110 5.37 -8.28 19.07
N ARG A 111 4.44 -8.29 18.10
CA ARG A 111 3.89 -9.54 17.53
C ARG A 111 4.96 -10.37 16.84
N HIS A 112 5.87 -9.74 16.10
CA HIS A 112 6.96 -10.43 15.43
C HIS A 112 7.94 -11.05 16.44
N ILE A 113 8.33 -10.28 17.48
CA ILE A 113 9.18 -10.79 18.57
C ILE A 113 8.50 -11.94 19.32
N LEU A 114 7.22 -11.81 19.69
CA LEU A 114 6.48 -12.87 20.38
C LEU A 114 6.39 -14.16 19.54
N ASN A 115 6.15 -14.04 18.23
CA ASN A 115 6.13 -15.19 17.33
C ASN A 115 7.50 -15.86 17.16
N LEU A 116 8.61 -15.12 17.28
CA LEU A 116 9.96 -15.71 17.28
C LEU A 116 10.22 -16.57 18.52
N PHE A 117 9.63 -16.20 19.67
CA PHE A 117 9.75 -16.99 20.91
C PHE A 117 8.77 -18.18 20.99
N TYR A 118 7.62 -18.10 20.33
CA TYR A 118 6.61 -19.17 20.33
C TYR A 118 6.87 -20.28 19.29
N LYS A 119 7.77 -20.06 18.34
CA LYS A 119 8.10 -21.03 17.28
C LYS A 119 9.31 -21.92 17.62
N LYS A 120 9.51 -22.22 18.91
CA LYS A 120 10.58 -23.08 19.43
C LYS A 120 10.01 -24.34 20.07
#